data_AF-A0A963MP16-F1
#
_entry.id   AF-A0A963MP16-F1
#
_cell.length_a   1.000
_cell.length_b   1.000
_cell.length_c   1.000
_cell.angle_alpha   90.00
_cell.angle_beta   90.00
_cell.angle_gamma   90.00
#
_symmetry.space_group_name_H-M   'P 1'
#
loop_
_entity.id
_entity.type
_entity.pdbx_description
1 polymer ?
#
loop_
_entity_poly.entity_id
_entity_poly.type
_entity_poly.pdbx_seq_one_letter_code
_entity_poly.pdbx_strand_id
1 'polypeptide(L)'
;LSAGLAEVIKYGLIRDPEFLVWLEANLDRLLARDTEALAWAIERSCRNKAEVVAADETEQGERALLNLGHTFGHAIETGLGYGEWLHGEAVAAGTMMAAELSRRLGWIDAGAVARIEALFERARLPVWGPRMGVERYVELMSHDKKVEAGKLRLVLLREIGCAVMHGEAPASEIAAAIEARCR
;
A
#
# COMPACT_ATOMS: atom_id res chain seq x y z
N LEU A 1 -4.18 11.12 -12.41
CA LEU A 1 -3.27 10.11 -12.98
C LEU A 1 -2.42 9.48 -11.88
N SER A 2 -1.55 10.25 -11.20
CA SER A 2 -0.67 9.73 -10.14
C SER A 2 -1.42 8.97 -9.03
N ALA A 3 -2.54 9.48 -8.52
CA ALA A 3 -3.36 8.74 -7.55
C ALA A 3 -3.79 7.34 -8.03
N GLY A 4 -4.09 7.17 -9.33
CA GLY A 4 -4.40 5.85 -9.88
C GLY A 4 -3.18 4.92 -9.98
N LEU A 5 -1.96 5.47 -10.11
CA LEU A 5 -0.73 4.67 -10.16
C LEU A 5 -0.42 4.00 -8.82
N ALA A 6 -0.92 4.53 -7.70
CA ALA A 6 -0.75 3.89 -6.39
C ALA A 6 -1.34 2.47 -6.39
N GLU A 7 -2.56 2.33 -6.92
CA GLU A 7 -3.25 1.06 -7.08
C GLU A 7 -2.54 0.12 -8.07
N VAL A 8 -1.97 0.67 -9.14
CA VAL A 8 -1.22 -0.10 -10.15
C VAL A 8 0.07 -0.67 -9.54
N ILE A 9 0.84 0.16 -8.82
CA ILE A 9 2.06 -0.26 -8.12
C ILE A 9 1.76 -1.35 -7.09
N LYS A 10 0.63 -1.21 -6.37
CA LYS A 10 0.20 -2.18 -5.35
C LYS A 10 0.14 -3.60 -5.88
N TYR A 11 -0.36 -3.85 -7.10
CA TYR A 11 -0.38 -5.20 -7.68
C TYR A 11 1.03 -5.80 -7.78
N GLY A 12 2.00 -5.00 -8.21
CA GLY A 12 3.39 -5.42 -8.30
C GLY A 12 3.99 -5.76 -6.93
N LEU A 13 3.66 -4.98 -5.90
CA LEU A 13 4.13 -5.19 -4.55
C LEU A 13 3.55 -6.45 -3.89
N ILE A 14 2.27 -6.75 -4.15
CA ILE A 14 1.59 -7.83 -3.44
C ILE A 14 1.75 -9.21 -4.09
N ARG A 15 1.90 -9.27 -5.43
CA ARG A 15 1.87 -10.55 -6.16
C ARG A 15 2.61 -10.62 -7.50
N ASP A 16 2.98 -9.49 -8.09
CA ASP A 16 3.44 -9.45 -9.50
C ASP A 16 4.79 -8.72 -9.65
N PRO A 17 5.90 -9.32 -9.19
CA PRO A 17 7.20 -8.66 -9.18
C PRO A 17 7.72 -8.31 -10.58
N GLU A 18 7.35 -9.08 -11.61
CA GLU A 18 7.67 -8.76 -13.01
C GLU A 18 6.95 -7.49 -13.47
N PHE A 19 5.67 -7.33 -13.09
CA PHE A 19 4.95 -6.09 -13.36
C PHE A 19 5.57 -4.91 -12.61
N LEU A 20 6.04 -5.09 -11.37
CA LEU A 20 6.76 -4.03 -10.65
C LEU A 20 8.03 -3.59 -11.41
N VAL A 21 8.84 -4.53 -11.88
CA VAL A 21 10.03 -4.24 -12.69
C VAL A 21 9.66 -3.49 -13.97
N TRP A 22 8.57 -3.89 -14.63
CA TRP A 22 8.07 -3.17 -15.80
C TRP A 22 7.65 -1.74 -15.46
N LEU A 23 6.96 -1.53 -14.33
CA LEU A 23 6.55 -0.20 -13.87
C LEU A 23 7.77 0.70 -13.64
N GLU A 24 8.82 0.19 -13.00
CA GLU A 24 10.06 0.92 -12.77
C GLU A 24 10.70 1.40 -14.08
N ALA A 25 10.67 0.58 -15.12
CA ALA A 25 11.22 0.89 -16.43
C ALA A 25 10.33 1.82 -17.27
N ASN A 26 9.00 1.81 -17.07
CA ASN A 26 8.04 2.50 -17.94
C ASN A 26 7.28 3.65 -17.27
N LEU A 27 7.59 3.99 -16.01
CA LEU A 27 6.85 5.00 -15.26
C LEU A 27 6.80 6.36 -15.96
N ASP A 28 7.89 6.80 -16.57
CA ASP A 28 7.94 8.09 -17.26
C ASP A 28 7.00 8.12 -18.48
N ARG A 29 6.83 6.98 -19.17
CA ARG A 29 5.84 6.82 -20.24
C ARG A 29 4.42 6.89 -19.70
N LEU A 30 4.16 6.23 -18.56
CA LEU A 30 2.85 6.31 -17.89
C LEU A 30 2.50 7.74 -17.50
N LEU A 31 3.44 8.48 -16.91
CA LEU A 31 3.25 9.89 -16.52
C LEU A 31 3.05 10.80 -17.74
N ALA A 32 3.71 10.50 -18.87
CA ALA A 32 3.52 11.16 -20.15
C ALA A 32 2.21 10.76 -20.87
N ARG A 33 1.41 9.85 -20.28
CA ARG A 33 0.16 9.32 -20.85
C ARG A 33 0.35 8.62 -22.20
N ASP A 34 1.50 7.96 -22.37
CA ASP A 34 1.73 7.09 -23.52
C ASP A 34 0.64 6.01 -23.61
N THR A 35 -0.04 5.93 -24.76
CA THR A 35 -1.25 5.12 -24.89
C THR A 35 -0.96 3.63 -24.77
N GLU A 36 0.16 3.16 -25.31
CA GLU A 36 0.56 1.74 -25.22
C GLU A 36 0.92 1.35 -23.79
N ALA A 37 1.74 2.17 -23.11
CA ALA A 37 2.10 1.91 -21.72
C ALA A 37 0.86 1.91 -20.81
N LEU A 38 -0.05 2.88 -20.99
CA LEU A 38 -1.30 2.92 -20.23
C LEU A 38 -2.18 1.69 -20.48
N ALA A 39 -2.38 1.31 -21.75
CA ALA A 39 -3.20 0.16 -22.10
C ALA A 39 -2.65 -1.13 -21.47
N TRP A 40 -1.34 -1.34 -21.56
CA TRP A 40 -0.69 -2.52 -20.97
C TRP A 40 -0.79 -2.54 -19.45
N ALA A 41 -0.52 -1.41 -18.78
CA ALA A 41 -0.63 -1.33 -17.32
C ALA A 41 -2.06 -1.55 -16.80
N ILE A 42 -3.05 -1.03 -17.53
CA ILE A 42 -4.48 -1.25 -17.21
C ILE A 42 -4.85 -2.72 -17.40
N GLU A 43 -4.50 -3.32 -18.54
CA GLU A 43 -4.78 -4.73 -18.81
C GLU A 43 -4.16 -5.64 -17.74
N ARG A 44 -2.88 -5.41 -17.41
CA ARG A 44 -2.18 -6.20 -16.40
C ARG A 44 -2.78 -6.02 -15.00
N SER A 45 -3.22 -4.81 -14.66
CA SER A 45 -3.92 -4.53 -13.41
C SER A 45 -5.28 -5.24 -13.34
N CYS A 46 -6.07 -5.20 -14.42
CA CYS A 46 -7.34 -5.90 -14.52
C CYS A 46 -7.15 -7.42 -14.38
N ARG A 47 -6.13 -7.98 -15.03
CA ARG A 47 -5.79 -9.40 -14.93
C ARG A 47 -5.43 -9.79 -13.50
N ASN A 48 -4.56 -9.02 -12.84
CA ASN A 48 -4.22 -9.23 -11.44
C ASN A 48 -5.46 -9.25 -10.53
N LYS A 49 -6.34 -8.26 -10.68
CA LYS A 49 -7.56 -8.19 -9.88
C LYS A 49 -8.51 -9.37 -10.16
N ALA A 50 -8.66 -9.75 -11.43
CA ALA A 50 -9.53 -10.85 -11.82
C ALA A 50 -9.05 -12.19 -11.25
N GLU A 51 -7.74 -12.47 -11.31
CA GLU A 51 -7.15 -13.69 -10.74
C GLU A 51 -7.36 -13.75 -9.22
N VAL A 52 -7.10 -12.64 -8.52
CA VAL A 52 -7.28 -12.54 -7.07
C VAL A 52 -8.74 -12.71 -6.66
N VAL A 53 -9.69 -12.09 -7.38
CA VAL A 53 -11.13 -12.21 -7.09
C VAL A 53 -11.63 -13.63 -7.41
N ALA A 54 -11.14 -14.25 -8.47
CA ALA A 54 -11.50 -15.63 -8.82
C ALA A 54 -10.96 -16.65 -7.81
N ALA A 55 -9.80 -16.39 -7.22
CA ALA A 55 -9.22 -17.23 -6.17
C ALA A 55 -9.93 -17.06 -4.81
N ASP A 56 -10.52 -15.89 -4.54
CA ASP A 56 -11.16 -15.56 -3.27
C ASP A 56 -12.31 -14.55 -3.45
N GLU A 57 -13.52 -15.05 -3.72
CA GLU A 57 -14.70 -14.20 -3.94
C GLU A 57 -15.16 -13.48 -2.66
N THR A 58 -14.92 -14.07 -1.48
CA THR A 58 -15.46 -13.61 -0.19
C THR A 58 -14.54 -12.65 0.58
N GLU A 59 -13.36 -12.32 0.05
CA GLU A 59 -12.38 -11.41 0.66
C GLU A 59 -11.85 -11.90 2.02
N GLN A 60 -11.82 -13.22 2.24
CA GLN A 60 -11.31 -13.80 3.49
C GLN A 60 -9.84 -14.28 3.39
N GLY A 61 -9.29 -14.34 2.17
CA GLY A 61 -7.96 -14.81 1.83
C GLY A 61 -7.22 -13.86 0.89
N GLU A 62 -6.95 -14.31 -0.34
CA GLU A 62 -6.10 -13.60 -1.31
C GLU A 62 -6.64 -12.22 -1.68
N ARG A 63 -7.96 -12.06 -1.78
CA ARG A 63 -8.56 -10.78 -2.18
C ARG A 63 -8.36 -9.69 -1.14
N ALA A 64 -8.21 -10.06 0.12
CA ALA A 64 -7.91 -9.08 1.14
C ALA A 64 -6.49 -8.48 1.00
N LEU A 65 -5.56 -9.13 0.27
CA LEU A 65 -4.22 -8.58 0.00
C LEU A 65 -4.26 -7.31 -0.87
N LEU A 66 -5.35 -7.08 -1.61
CA LEU A 66 -5.60 -5.82 -2.31
C LEU A 66 -5.68 -4.62 -1.35
N ASN A 67 -5.76 -4.87 -0.05
CA ASN A 67 -5.79 -3.82 0.96
C ASN A 67 -4.41 -3.39 1.49
N LEU A 68 -3.30 -3.74 0.83
CA LEU A 68 -1.98 -3.17 1.17
C LEU A 68 -2.07 -1.64 1.24
N GLY A 69 -1.60 -1.07 2.34
CA GLY A 69 -1.62 0.36 2.62
C GLY A 69 -2.99 0.95 2.98
N HIS A 70 -4.11 0.23 2.80
CA HIS A 70 -5.46 0.81 2.96
C HIS A 70 -5.81 1.11 4.40
N THR A 71 -5.42 0.26 5.38
CA THR A 71 -5.74 0.53 6.78
C THR A 71 -5.12 1.85 7.26
N PHE A 72 -3.87 2.12 6.88
CA PHE A 72 -3.22 3.40 7.14
C PHE A 72 -3.79 4.53 6.26
N GLY A 73 -4.04 4.27 4.98
CA GLY A 73 -4.60 5.24 4.04
C GLY A 73 -5.97 5.76 4.48
N HIS A 74 -6.89 4.88 4.88
CA HIS A 74 -8.20 5.28 5.41
C HIS A 74 -8.08 6.11 6.69
N ALA A 75 -7.09 5.83 7.54
CA ALA A 75 -6.81 6.67 8.70
C ALA A 75 -6.34 8.07 8.29
N ILE A 76 -5.52 8.19 7.25
CA ILE A 76 -5.11 9.49 6.67
C ILE A 76 -6.33 10.24 6.11
N GLU A 77 -7.14 9.59 5.27
CA GLU A 77 -8.33 10.19 4.65
C GLU A 77 -9.32 10.68 5.73
N THR A 78 -9.58 9.85 6.73
CA THR A 78 -10.50 10.19 7.82
C THR A 78 -9.93 11.28 8.73
N GLY A 79 -8.62 11.25 9.00
CA GLY A 79 -7.98 12.16 9.94
C GLY A 79 -7.76 13.57 9.40
N LEU A 80 -7.49 13.71 8.10
CA LEU A 80 -7.42 15.02 7.43
C LEU A 80 -8.80 15.56 7.06
N GLY A 81 -9.77 14.67 6.84
CA GLY A 81 -11.07 15.01 6.27
C GLY A 81 -11.16 14.53 4.82
N TYR A 82 -12.30 13.92 4.48
CA TYR A 82 -12.51 13.34 3.16
C TYR A 82 -12.36 14.40 2.06
N GLY A 83 -11.46 14.13 1.11
CA GLY A 83 -11.23 14.97 -0.06
C GLY A 83 -9.99 15.88 0.03
N GLU A 84 -9.35 16.00 1.20
CA GLU A 84 -8.08 16.75 1.32
C GLU A 84 -6.93 16.04 0.59
N TRP A 85 -6.86 14.72 0.72
CA TRP A 85 -5.98 13.87 -0.06
C TRP A 85 -6.81 13.00 -1.01
N LEU A 86 -6.28 12.77 -2.20
CA LEU A 86 -6.83 11.76 -3.08
C LEU A 86 -6.58 10.38 -2.46
N HIS A 87 -7.52 9.46 -2.65
CA HIS A 87 -7.41 8.09 -2.12
C HIS A 87 -6.05 7.43 -2.43
N GLY A 88 -5.57 7.54 -3.67
CA GLY A 88 -4.28 7.00 -4.07
C GLY A 88 -3.07 7.64 -3.37
N GLU A 89 -3.16 8.91 -2.97
CA GLU A 89 -2.10 9.58 -2.19
C GLU A 89 -2.03 9.01 -0.78
N ALA A 90 -3.19 8.80 -0.15
CA ALA A 90 -3.29 8.17 1.15
C ALA A 90 -2.85 6.70 1.12
N VAL A 91 -3.22 5.95 0.08
CA VAL A 91 -2.75 4.57 -0.14
C VAL A 91 -1.24 4.50 -0.35
N ALA A 92 -0.62 5.44 -1.05
CA ALA A 92 0.84 5.48 -1.24
C ALA A 92 1.57 5.68 0.10
N ALA A 93 1.19 6.69 0.88
CA ALA A 93 1.76 6.93 2.21
C ALA A 93 1.48 5.76 3.17
N GLY A 94 0.26 5.21 3.13
CA GLY A 94 -0.11 4.04 3.92
C GLY A 94 0.67 2.79 3.54
N THR A 95 1.01 2.62 2.25
CA THR A 95 1.87 1.53 1.78
C THR A 95 3.28 1.68 2.33
N MET A 96 3.81 2.89 2.43
CA MET A 96 5.11 3.15 3.08
C MET A 96 5.11 2.82 4.57
N MET A 97 4.02 3.08 5.28
CA MET A 97 3.85 2.64 6.68
C MET A 97 3.81 1.11 6.80
N ALA A 98 3.09 0.43 5.90
CA ALA A 98 3.05 -1.03 5.86
C ALA A 98 4.41 -1.65 5.52
N ALA A 99 5.15 -1.06 4.58
CA ALA A 99 6.50 -1.50 4.21
C ALA A 99 7.49 -1.29 5.38
N GLU A 100 7.43 -0.14 6.05
CA GLU A 100 8.27 0.11 7.24
C GLU A 100 7.96 -0.86 8.39
N LEU A 101 6.68 -1.19 8.63
CA LEU A 101 6.30 -2.22 9.60
C LEU A 101 6.83 -3.59 9.17
N SER A 102 6.72 -3.94 7.89
CA SER A 102 7.26 -5.21 7.35
C SER A 102 8.79 -5.31 7.56
N ARG A 103 9.50 -4.19 7.40
CA ARG A 103 10.95 -4.10 7.66
C ARG A 103 11.28 -4.30 9.13
N ARG A 104 10.52 -3.67 10.02
CA ARG A 104 10.67 -3.82 11.48
C ARG A 104 10.42 -5.23 11.98
N LEU A 105 9.49 -5.94 11.34
CA LEU A 105 9.25 -7.36 11.59
C LEU A 105 10.35 -8.27 10.98
N GLY A 106 11.33 -7.70 10.27
CA GLY A 106 12.45 -8.42 9.67
C GLY A 106 12.10 -9.17 8.39
N TRP A 107 11.00 -8.84 7.72
CA TRP A 107 10.53 -9.59 6.54
C TRP A 107 11.11 -9.03 5.25
N ILE A 108 11.23 -7.71 5.16
CA ILE A 108 11.91 -7.02 4.07
C ILE A 108 13.06 -6.20 4.61
N ASP A 109 14.07 -5.91 3.77
CA ASP A 109 15.21 -5.10 4.17
C ASP A 109 14.99 -3.59 3.85
N ALA A 110 15.96 -2.77 4.24
CA ALA A 110 15.93 -1.34 3.95
C ALA A 110 16.02 -1.04 2.44
N GLY A 111 16.63 -1.92 1.65
CA GLY A 111 16.74 -1.77 0.20
C GLY A 111 15.38 -1.94 -0.49
N ALA A 112 14.58 -2.92 -0.06
CA ALA A 112 13.21 -3.12 -0.50
C ALA A 112 12.35 -1.91 -0.18
N VAL A 113 12.44 -1.37 1.04
CA VAL A 113 11.70 -0.14 1.42
C VAL A 113 12.12 1.05 0.55
N ALA A 114 13.43 1.25 0.34
CA ALA A 114 13.94 2.33 -0.50
C ALA A 114 13.51 2.20 -1.98
N ARG A 115 13.42 0.97 -2.50
CA ARG A 115 12.91 0.69 -3.86
C ARG A 115 11.45 1.12 -4.01
N ILE A 116 10.61 0.79 -3.03
CA ILE A 116 9.19 1.18 -3.01
C ILE A 116 9.07 2.71 -2.92
N GLU A 117 9.83 3.33 -2.02
CA GLU A 117 9.86 4.79 -1.82
C GLU A 117 10.23 5.51 -3.12
N ALA A 118 11.33 5.12 -3.76
CA ALA A 118 11.80 5.72 -5.00
C ALA A 118 10.76 5.61 -6.14
N LEU A 119 10.02 4.49 -6.20
CA LEU A 119 8.98 4.31 -7.20
C LEU A 119 7.79 5.26 -6.98
N PHE A 120 7.31 5.39 -5.74
CA PHE A 120 6.24 6.33 -5.40
C PHE A 120 6.67 7.80 -5.59
N GLU A 121 7.90 8.16 -5.20
CA GLU A 121 8.44 9.51 -5.43
C GLU A 121 8.50 9.83 -6.93
N ARG A 122 9.01 8.92 -7.77
CA ARG A 122 9.00 9.11 -9.22
C ARG A 122 7.58 9.21 -9.78
N ALA A 123 6.61 8.50 -9.19
CA ALA A 123 5.19 8.57 -9.56
C ALA A 123 4.50 9.87 -9.11
N ARG A 124 5.22 10.75 -8.38
CA ARG A 124 4.74 11.99 -7.76
C ARG A 124 3.65 11.74 -6.73
N LEU A 125 3.82 10.68 -5.93
CA LEU A 125 2.93 10.30 -4.83
C LEU A 125 3.58 10.58 -3.47
N PRO A 126 2.79 10.94 -2.44
CA PRO A 126 3.33 11.10 -1.10
C PRO A 126 3.89 9.79 -0.54
N VAL A 127 5.10 9.86 0.03
CA VAL A 127 5.76 8.74 0.73
C VAL A 127 5.82 8.94 2.25
N TRP A 128 5.22 10.03 2.73
CA TRP A 128 5.09 10.40 4.14
C TRP A 128 3.63 10.69 4.43
N GLY A 129 3.10 10.17 5.54
CA GLY A 129 1.78 10.56 6.04
C GLY A 129 1.82 11.88 6.81
N PRO A 130 0.66 12.54 7.01
CA PRO A 130 0.55 13.74 7.81
C PRO A 130 0.85 13.49 9.30
N ARG A 131 1.46 14.47 9.98
CA ARG A 131 1.66 14.50 11.45
C ARG A 131 0.36 14.70 12.23
N MET A 132 -0.44 13.64 12.33
CA MET A 132 -1.65 13.61 13.17
C MET A 132 -1.40 13.08 14.60
N GLY A 133 -0.23 12.50 14.85
CA GLY A 133 0.09 11.78 16.10
C GLY A 133 -0.27 10.29 16.03
N VAL A 134 0.58 9.44 16.61
CA VAL A 134 0.45 7.98 16.51
C VAL A 134 -0.89 7.51 17.10
N GLU A 135 -1.30 8.08 18.22
CA GLU A 135 -2.54 7.75 18.92
C GLU A 135 -3.74 7.96 18.00
N ARG A 136 -3.75 9.05 17.23
CA ARG A 136 -4.83 9.36 16.30
C ARG A 136 -4.88 8.38 15.13
N TYR A 137 -3.73 7.97 14.59
CA TYR A 137 -3.69 6.92 13.57
C TYR A 137 -4.25 5.61 14.12
N VAL A 138 -3.80 5.15 15.28
CA VAL A 138 -4.24 3.89 15.88
C VAL A 138 -5.74 3.91 16.18
N GLU A 139 -6.26 5.01 16.72
CA GLU A 139 -7.69 5.23 16.93
C GLU A 139 -8.47 5.07 15.62
N LEU A 140 -8.08 5.79 14.56
CA LEU A 140 -8.77 5.77 13.28
C LEU A 140 -8.66 4.41 12.57
N MET A 141 -7.51 3.74 12.67
CA MET A 141 -7.32 2.39 12.15
C MET A 141 -8.22 1.36 12.86
N SER A 142 -8.52 1.56 14.14
CA SER A 142 -9.38 0.66 14.91
C SER A 142 -10.87 0.68 14.49
N HIS A 143 -11.28 1.72 13.76
CA HIS A 143 -12.61 1.82 13.17
C HIS A 143 -12.73 1.16 11.79
N ASP A 144 -11.62 0.74 11.19
CA ASP A 144 -11.64 -0.03 9.94
C ASP A 144 -12.22 -1.43 10.19
N LYS A 145 -12.97 -1.96 9.22
CA LYS A 145 -13.73 -3.22 9.32
C LYS A 145 -12.85 -4.48 9.50
N LYS A 146 -11.53 -4.31 9.58
CA LYS A 146 -10.51 -5.38 9.70
C LYS A 146 -10.04 -5.62 11.14
N VAL A 147 -10.73 -5.09 12.13
CA VAL A 147 -10.52 -5.46 13.53
C VAL A 147 -11.32 -6.71 13.85
N GLU A 148 -10.63 -7.82 14.09
CA GLU A 148 -11.25 -9.08 14.53
C GLU A 148 -10.67 -9.46 15.89
N ALA A 149 -11.54 -9.73 16.86
CA ALA A 149 -11.17 -10.02 18.26
C ALA A 149 -10.25 -8.96 18.92
N GLY A 150 -10.38 -7.69 18.53
CA GLY A 150 -9.59 -6.57 19.09
C GLY A 150 -8.15 -6.48 18.55
N LYS A 151 -7.82 -7.25 17.50
CA LYS A 151 -6.52 -7.19 16.83
C LYS A 151 -6.66 -6.54 15.45
N LEU A 152 -5.76 -5.61 15.13
CA LEU A 152 -5.66 -4.99 13.81
C LEU A 152 -5.08 -5.99 12.80
N ARG A 153 -5.89 -6.46 11.85
CA ARG A 153 -5.39 -7.24 10.71
C ARG A 153 -4.87 -6.30 9.63
N LEU A 154 -3.57 -6.35 9.39
CA LEU A 154 -2.86 -5.52 8.41
C LEU A 154 -2.41 -6.37 7.23
N VAL A 155 -2.39 -5.79 6.04
CA VAL A 155 -1.70 -6.38 4.89
C VAL A 155 -0.28 -5.85 4.87
N LEU A 156 0.70 -6.74 4.90
CA LEU A 156 2.13 -6.48 5.01
C LEU A 156 2.89 -7.28 3.94
N LEU A 157 4.16 -6.96 3.72
CA LEU A 157 5.01 -7.63 2.74
C LEU A 157 5.90 -8.66 3.41
N ARG A 158 5.83 -9.92 2.97
CA ARG A 158 6.86 -10.93 3.30
C ARG A 158 8.10 -10.74 2.46
N GLU A 159 7.91 -10.38 1.21
CA GLU A 159 8.91 -9.95 0.24
C GLU A 159 8.19 -9.13 -0.85
N ILE A 160 8.94 -8.49 -1.74
CA ILE A 160 8.34 -7.81 -2.89
C ILE A 160 7.71 -8.85 -3.80
N GLY A 161 6.42 -8.69 -4.11
CA GLY A 161 5.64 -9.67 -4.86
C GLY A 161 5.00 -10.73 -3.97
N CYS A 162 5.10 -10.64 -2.64
CA CYS A 162 4.42 -11.54 -1.71
C CYS A 162 3.89 -10.77 -0.50
N ALA A 163 2.60 -10.44 -0.53
CA ALA A 163 1.91 -9.89 0.64
C ALA A 163 1.22 -10.96 1.48
N VAL A 164 1.06 -10.67 2.77
CA VAL A 164 0.33 -11.51 3.72
C VAL A 164 -0.58 -10.66 4.58
N MET A 165 -1.68 -11.26 5.04
CA MET A 165 -2.44 -10.67 6.13
C MET A 165 -1.85 -11.09 7.47
N HIS A 166 -1.66 -10.12 8.36
CA HIS A 166 -1.05 -10.34 9.66
C HIS A 166 -1.81 -9.59 10.75
N GLY A 167 -2.27 -10.33 11.78
CA GLY A 167 -3.03 -9.78 12.92
C GLY A 167 -2.25 -9.77 14.23
N GLU A 168 -0.94 -10.04 14.22
CA GLU A 168 -0.14 -10.21 15.43
C GLU A 168 1.04 -9.22 15.52
N ALA A 169 1.02 -8.16 14.71
CA ALA A 169 2.03 -7.10 14.80
C ALA A 169 1.97 -6.44 16.19
N PRO A 170 3.10 -6.35 16.91
CA PRO A 170 3.13 -5.66 18.20
C PRO A 170 2.70 -4.20 18.05
N ALA A 171 1.86 -3.70 18.96
CA ALA A 171 1.39 -2.32 18.94
C ALA A 171 2.55 -1.30 18.93
N SER A 172 3.65 -1.62 19.61
CA SER A 172 4.88 -0.81 19.62
C SER A 172 5.53 -0.69 18.24
N GLU A 173 5.51 -1.75 17.43
CA GLU A 173 6.08 -1.71 16.07
C GLU A 173 5.15 -0.98 15.10
N ILE A 174 3.83 -1.12 15.26
CA ILE A 174 2.85 -0.33 14.49
C ILE A 174 3.07 1.16 14.77
N ALA A 175 3.15 1.54 16.05
CA ALA A 175 3.42 2.90 16.49
C ALA A 175 4.73 3.45 15.89
N ALA A 176 5.82 2.68 16.00
CA ALA A 176 7.13 3.09 15.52
C ALA A 176 7.19 3.17 13.98
N ALA A 177 6.42 2.35 13.26
CA ALA A 177 6.29 2.44 11.80
C ALA A 177 5.54 3.71 11.37
N ILE A 178 4.46 4.06 12.06
CA ILE A 178 3.72 5.31 11.83
C ILE A 178 4.64 6.51 12.10
N GLU A 179 5.30 6.54 13.26
CA GLU A 179 6.20 7.63 13.65
C GLU A 179 7.34 7.81 12.65
N ALA A 180 7.94 6.70 12.20
CA ALA A 180 9.01 6.71 11.20
C ALA A 180 8.56 7.13 9.79
N ARG A 181 7.24 7.26 9.54
CA ARG A 181 6.67 7.59 8.22
C ARG A 181 5.67 8.75 8.24
N CYS A 182 5.75 9.62 9.26
CA CYS A 182 4.96 10.86 9.33
C CYS A 182 5.85 12.11 9.29
N ARG A 183 5.48 13.11 8.47
CA ARG A 183 6.17 14.41 8.37
C ARG A 183 5.23 15.60 8.37
#